data_AF-A0A9P9TFQ6-F1
#
_entry.id   AF-A0A9P9TFQ6-F1
#
_cell.length_a   1.000
_cell.length_b   1.000
_cell.length_c   1.000
_cell.angle_alpha   90.00
_cell.angle_beta   90.00
_cell.angle_gamma   90.00
#
_symmetry.space_group_name_H-M   'P 1'
#
loop_
_entity.id
_entity.type
_entity.pdbx_description
1 polymer ?
#
loop_
_entity_poly.entity_id
_entity_poly.type
_entity_poly.pdbx_seq_one_letter_code
_entity_poly.pdbx_strand_id
1 'polypeptide(L)'
;MTSILGAPPAKYKALCMHGIGTNTDIFESQTAALRQQLGAQFDWDFVEGSHFWPAAKGICEIFGNHQVCYSYFDGTAQSASNAIEDLAAYVCENGPFDVLIGFSLGAAMIATLLLSSEHKKAQSYIGSVAFLCATLPSDWEELLGGRITQLRAKDVSEARKIRIPSIHAWSPDDVDYPGESIEVLRMCTPSRRVEIAHSIGHSVPFQGEELKRLTQAMVTMVTSVNLPQSQAPPAPSLHPDAISHSYVVFIGITSAMTALATASVVARFASRLRTITLWWDDWAILVSLVFAYGFLTTTVLVATVGGAGYHIVGYSLAQLEKYLKIALANNVIYNASITMSKASVLLFYRRIFYVDRWLALSINITAFVLVGYFFAAAGGLIFSNKPIVGQWDLAVPSKSINNRAFWLAMAIVNISLDVIILALPQARVWRLQLSRTRRILVSLVFLLGGL
;
A
#
# COMPACT_ATOMS: atom_id res chain seq x y z
N MET A 1 -13.33 27.97 -35.33
CA MET A 1 -13.26 26.57 -35.80
C MET A 1 -12.62 25.74 -34.71
N THR A 2 -13.45 25.26 -33.80
CA THR A 2 -13.09 24.48 -32.61
C THR A 2 -13.18 23.00 -33.00
N SER A 3 -12.04 22.31 -33.15
CA SER A 3 -12.02 20.89 -33.49
C SER A 3 -12.31 20.05 -32.24
N ILE A 4 -13.32 19.21 -32.40
CA ILE A 4 -13.73 18.09 -31.57
C ILE A 4 -12.50 17.23 -31.22
N LEU A 5 -12.02 17.28 -29.98
CA LEU A 5 -11.15 16.25 -29.41
C LEU A 5 -12.07 15.16 -28.86
N GLY A 6 -12.31 14.13 -29.66
CA GLY A 6 -12.98 12.91 -29.21
C GLY A 6 -12.23 12.30 -28.03
N ALA A 7 -12.98 11.70 -27.10
CA ALA A 7 -12.40 10.95 -26.00
C ALA A 7 -11.36 9.94 -26.53
N PRO A 8 -10.24 9.74 -25.82
CA PRO A 8 -9.27 8.73 -26.22
C PRO A 8 -9.96 7.35 -26.30
N PRO A 9 -9.55 6.47 -27.22
CA PRO A 9 -10.12 5.13 -27.33
C PRO A 9 -10.03 4.42 -25.96
N ALA A 10 -11.09 3.67 -25.61
CA ALA A 10 -11.12 2.91 -24.37
C ALA A 10 -9.92 1.94 -24.33
N LYS A 11 -9.15 1.98 -23.25
CA LYS A 11 -8.01 1.09 -23.02
C LYS A 11 -8.49 -0.29 -22.59
N TYR A 12 -7.72 -1.32 -22.93
CA TYR A 12 -7.91 -2.68 -22.43
C TYR A 12 -7.51 -2.77 -20.96
N LYS A 13 -8.35 -3.34 -20.10
CA LYS A 13 -8.08 -3.47 -18.67
C LYS A 13 -7.40 -4.79 -18.36
N ALA A 14 -6.20 -4.73 -17.77
CA ALA A 14 -5.39 -5.89 -17.39
C ALA A 14 -5.23 -5.99 -15.87
N LEU A 15 -5.59 -7.13 -15.29
CA LEU A 15 -5.33 -7.44 -13.87
C LEU A 15 -4.11 -8.35 -13.76
N CYS A 16 -3.14 -7.97 -12.94
CA CYS A 16 -1.83 -8.61 -12.82
C CYS A 16 -1.63 -9.19 -11.41
N MET A 17 -1.33 -10.49 -11.35
CA MET A 17 -1.07 -11.24 -10.13
C MET A 17 0.36 -11.79 -10.11
N HIS A 18 1.15 -11.31 -9.15
CA HIS A 18 2.53 -11.73 -8.90
C HIS A 18 2.65 -13.17 -8.38
N GLY A 19 3.86 -13.73 -8.37
CA GLY A 19 4.16 -15.07 -7.86
C GLY A 19 4.41 -15.11 -6.34
N ILE A 20 4.46 -16.30 -5.76
CA ILE A 20 4.76 -16.46 -4.33
C ILE A 20 6.15 -15.91 -4.00
N GLY A 21 6.32 -15.25 -2.85
CA GLY A 21 7.62 -14.72 -2.45
C GLY A 21 8.10 -13.56 -3.34
N THR A 22 7.17 -12.83 -3.95
CA THR A 22 7.41 -11.58 -4.69
C THR A 22 6.43 -10.50 -4.23
N ASN A 23 6.34 -9.37 -4.92
CA ASN A 23 5.39 -8.30 -4.62
C ASN A 23 4.99 -7.57 -5.93
N THR A 24 4.08 -6.60 -5.83
CA THR A 24 3.62 -5.81 -6.98
C THR A 24 4.76 -5.05 -7.67
N ASP A 25 5.64 -4.38 -6.92
CA ASP A 25 6.80 -3.64 -7.46
C ASP A 25 7.70 -4.57 -8.32
N ILE A 26 7.99 -5.78 -7.84
CA ILE A 26 8.81 -6.78 -8.51
C ILE A 26 8.12 -7.28 -9.78
N PHE A 27 6.83 -7.61 -9.70
CA PHE A 27 6.10 -8.14 -10.84
C PHE A 27 5.88 -7.07 -11.92
N GLU A 28 5.66 -5.83 -11.50
CA GLU A 28 5.64 -4.67 -12.38
C GLU A 28 6.99 -4.52 -13.11
N SER A 29 8.11 -4.68 -12.40
CA SER A 29 9.45 -4.66 -13.01
C SER A 29 9.67 -5.85 -13.97
N GLN A 30 9.24 -7.05 -13.62
CA GLN A 30 9.38 -8.26 -14.45
C GLN A 30 8.58 -8.16 -15.76
N THR A 31 7.43 -7.49 -15.71
CA THR A 31 6.55 -7.29 -16.88
C THR A 31 6.83 -5.99 -17.64
N ALA A 32 7.81 -5.18 -17.23
CA ALA A 32 8.06 -3.85 -17.80
C ALA A 32 8.27 -3.88 -19.33
N ALA A 33 9.05 -4.84 -19.84
CA ALA A 33 9.30 -4.95 -21.28
C ALA A 33 8.03 -5.32 -22.08
N LEU A 34 7.19 -6.19 -21.52
CA LEU A 34 5.89 -6.55 -22.10
C LEU A 34 4.96 -5.33 -22.14
N ARG A 35 4.84 -4.62 -21.02
CA ARG A 35 4.02 -3.40 -20.93
C ARG A 35 4.51 -2.31 -21.88
N GLN A 36 5.82 -2.16 -22.01
CA GLN A 36 6.41 -1.20 -22.96
C GLN A 36 6.04 -1.54 -24.42
N GLN A 37 6.07 -2.82 -24.81
CA GLN A 37 5.68 -3.23 -26.17
C GLN A 37 4.18 -3.11 -26.43
N LEU A 38 3.35 -3.40 -25.43
CA LEU A 38 1.90 -3.23 -25.53
C LEU A 38 1.49 -1.75 -25.56
N GLY A 39 2.33 -0.85 -25.03
CA GLY A 39 2.13 0.59 -25.10
C GLY A 39 0.93 1.07 -24.27
N ALA A 40 0.45 2.28 -24.58
CA ALA A 40 -0.56 2.98 -23.78
C ALA A 40 -2.00 2.47 -23.95
N GLN A 41 -2.21 1.40 -24.74
CA GLN A 41 -3.54 0.84 -25.02
C GLN A 41 -4.07 -0.06 -23.90
N PHE A 42 -3.24 -0.39 -22.91
CA PHE A 42 -3.65 -1.14 -21.72
C PHE A 42 -3.66 -0.23 -20.48
N ASP A 43 -4.63 -0.48 -19.61
CA ASP A 43 -4.66 -0.01 -18.23
C ASP A 43 -4.31 -1.18 -17.31
N TRP A 44 -3.36 -0.96 -16.40
CA TRP A 44 -2.70 -2.03 -15.65
C TRP A 44 -3.06 -1.92 -14.17
N ASP A 45 -3.59 -3.01 -13.63
CA ASP A 45 -3.95 -3.15 -12.24
C ASP A 45 -3.13 -4.29 -11.62
N PHE A 46 -2.41 -4.02 -10.53
CA PHE A 46 -1.53 -4.98 -9.86
C PHE A 46 -2.04 -5.25 -8.45
N VAL A 47 -2.32 -6.51 -8.14
CA VAL A 47 -2.83 -6.92 -6.83
C VAL A 47 -1.70 -7.45 -5.97
N GLU A 48 -1.64 -6.98 -4.72
CA GLU A 48 -0.63 -7.38 -3.73
C GLU A 48 -1.14 -8.52 -2.84
N GLY A 49 -0.23 -9.43 -2.49
CA GLY A 49 -0.50 -10.48 -1.51
C GLY A 49 -0.68 -9.93 -0.09
N SER A 50 -1.51 -10.59 0.71
CA SER A 50 -1.87 -10.15 2.06
C SER A 50 -0.97 -10.74 3.17
N HIS A 51 -0.12 -11.71 2.86
CA HIS A 51 0.68 -12.45 3.85
C HIS A 51 2.16 -12.33 3.55
N PHE A 52 2.98 -11.99 4.56
CA PHE A 52 4.43 -11.98 4.40
C PHE A 52 4.96 -13.37 4.03
N TRP A 53 5.89 -13.41 3.08
CA TRP A 53 6.48 -14.66 2.60
C TRP A 53 7.98 -14.49 2.34
N PRO A 54 8.80 -15.53 2.56
CA PRO A 54 10.20 -15.51 2.16
C PRO A 54 10.35 -15.19 0.66
N ALA A 55 11.37 -14.41 0.31
CA ALA A 55 11.65 -14.08 -1.07
C ALA A 55 11.90 -15.34 -1.90
N ALA A 56 11.31 -15.40 -3.10
CA ALA A 56 11.53 -16.49 -4.03
C ALA A 56 13.01 -16.53 -4.49
N LYS A 57 13.44 -17.71 -4.94
CA LYS A 57 14.80 -17.94 -5.42
C LYS A 57 15.15 -16.94 -6.54
N GLY A 58 16.35 -16.38 -6.50
CA GLY A 58 16.83 -15.37 -7.46
C GLY A 58 16.30 -13.95 -7.24
N ILE A 59 15.21 -13.73 -6.48
CA ILE A 59 14.68 -12.39 -6.20
C ILE A 59 15.66 -11.57 -5.37
N CYS A 60 16.22 -12.16 -4.31
CA CYS A 60 17.20 -11.50 -3.46
C CYS A 60 18.47 -11.08 -4.23
N GLU A 61 18.89 -11.85 -5.23
CA GLU A 61 20.08 -11.57 -6.04
C GLU A 61 19.85 -10.39 -7.00
N ILE A 62 18.63 -10.27 -7.53
CA ILE A 62 18.27 -9.24 -8.53
C ILE A 62 17.78 -7.95 -7.87
N PHE A 63 16.94 -8.06 -6.84
CA PHE A 63 16.24 -6.93 -6.22
C PHE A 63 16.74 -6.59 -4.80
N GLY A 64 17.68 -7.39 -4.27
CA GLY A 64 18.33 -7.20 -2.98
C GLY A 64 17.59 -7.84 -1.80
N ASN A 65 18.33 -8.13 -0.72
CA ASN A 65 17.85 -8.83 0.48
C ASN A 65 16.85 -8.03 1.36
N HIS A 66 16.53 -6.79 0.99
CA HIS A 66 15.67 -5.90 1.79
C HIS A 66 14.24 -5.83 1.26
N GLN A 67 13.92 -6.54 0.17
CA GLN A 67 12.57 -6.57 -0.37
C GLN A 67 11.65 -7.35 0.56
N VAL A 68 10.49 -6.75 0.83
CA VAL A 68 9.41 -7.41 1.55
C VAL A 68 8.57 -8.13 0.51
N CYS A 69 8.44 -9.44 0.65
CA CYS A 69 7.74 -10.29 -0.27
C CYS A 69 6.47 -10.87 0.37
N TYR A 70 5.53 -11.26 -0.49
CA TYR A 70 4.20 -11.68 -0.09
C TYR A 70 3.76 -12.97 -0.78
N SER A 71 2.73 -13.58 -0.18
CA SER A 71 1.86 -14.61 -0.72
C SER A 71 0.42 -14.13 -0.53
N TYR A 72 -0.50 -14.60 -1.37
CA TYR A 72 -1.91 -14.28 -1.22
C TYR A 72 -2.56 -15.04 -0.05
N PHE A 73 -1.95 -16.14 0.39
CA PHE A 73 -2.42 -16.96 1.49
C PHE A 73 -1.25 -17.52 2.30
N ASP A 74 -1.51 -17.91 3.55
CA ASP A 74 -0.48 -18.31 4.55
C ASP A 74 -0.08 -19.80 4.50
N GLY A 75 -0.54 -20.53 3.49
CA GLY A 75 -0.36 -21.98 3.37
C GLY A 75 -1.45 -22.83 4.03
N THR A 76 -2.48 -22.22 4.62
CA THR A 76 -3.68 -22.92 5.10
C THR A 76 -4.79 -22.94 4.04
N ALA A 77 -5.64 -23.98 4.06
CA ALA A 77 -6.74 -24.10 3.11
C ALA A 77 -7.77 -22.97 3.26
N GLN A 78 -7.99 -22.51 4.50
CA GLN A 78 -8.91 -21.41 4.78
C GLN A 78 -8.42 -20.07 4.22
N SER A 79 -7.14 -19.75 4.37
CA SER A 79 -6.59 -18.52 3.80
C SER A 79 -6.55 -18.60 2.27
N ALA A 80 -6.29 -19.78 1.71
CA ALA A 80 -6.33 -20.00 0.27
C ALA A 80 -7.74 -19.83 -0.32
N SER A 81 -8.78 -20.39 0.31
CA SER A 81 -10.15 -20.18 -0.15
C SER A 81 -10.58 -18.71 -0.04
N ASN A 82 -10.26 -18.05 1.07
CA ASN A 82 -10.50 -16.61 1.25
C ASN A 82 -9.81 -15.79 0.14
N ALA A 83 -8.57 -16.12 -0.22
CA ALA A 83 -7.85 -15.41 -1.27
C ALA A 83 -8.50 -15.57 -2.67
N ILE A 84 -9.14 -16.72 -2.95
CA ILE A 84 -9.90 -16.93 -4.19
C ILE A 84 -11.21 -16.13 -4.16
N GLU A 85 -11.90 -16.08 -3.03
CA GLU A 85 -13.10 -15.25 -2.84
C GLU A 85 -12.78 -13.75 -2.98
N ASP A 86 -11.67 -13.30 -2.39
CA ASP A 86 -11.18 -11.92 -2.51
C ASP A 86 -10.88 -11.58 -3.97
N LEU A 87 -10.22 -12.49 -4.70
CA LEU A 87 -9.98 -12.33 -6.14
C LEU A 87 -11.29 -12.27 -6.93
N ALA A 88 -12.26 -13.15 -6.62
CA ALA A 88 -13.56 -13.17 -7.29
C ALA A 88 -14.34 -11.88 -7.06
N ALA A 89 -14.34 -11.39 -5.83
CA ALA A 89 -14.95 -10.11 -5.45
C ALA A 89 -14.27 -8.96 -6.18
N TYR A 90 -12.94 -8.91 -6.17
CA TYR A 90 -12.16 -7.88 -6.86
C TYR A 90 -12.47 -7.83 -8.36
N VAL A 91 -12.54 -8.98 -9.02
CA VAL A 91 -12.91 -9.11 -10.44
C VAL A 91 -14.33 -8.59 -10.70
N CYS A 92 -15.28 -8.87 -9.81
CA CYS A 92 -16.65 -8.39 -9.96
C CYS A 92 -16.78 -6.88 -9.72
N GLU A 93 -16.04 -6.33 -8.77
CA GLU A 93 -16.11 -4.92 -8.36
C GLU A 93 -15.36 -3.99 -9.31
N ASN A 94 -14.19 -4.43 -9.78
CA ASN A 94 -13.30 -3.63 -10.60
C ASN A 94 -13.32 -4.04 -12.07
N GLY A 95 -13.95 -5.14 -12.43
CA GLY A 95 -14.10 -5.57 -13.82
C GLY A 95 -15.14 -4.78 -14.61
N PRO A 96 -15.47 -5.22 -15.84
CA PRO A 96 -14.89 -6.36 -16.52
C PRO A 96 -13.42 -6.13 -16.89
N PHE A 97 -12.62 -7.20 -16.84
CA PHE A 97 -11.22 -7.20 -17.24
C PHE A 97 -11.07 -7.89 -18.59
N ASP A 98 -10.37 -7.26 -19.53
CA ASP A 98 -10.09 -7.83 -20.84
C ASP A 98 -9.09 -8.99 -20.74
N VAL A 99 -8.12 -8.87 -19.82
CA VAL A 99 -7.14 -9.92 -19.56
C VAL A 99 -6.74 -9.99 -18.09
N LEU A 100 -6.71 -11.20 -17.55
CA LEU A 100 -6.06 -11.51 -16.27
C LEU A 100 -4.70 -12.15 -16.53
N ILE A 101 -3.65 -11.64 -15.90
CA ILE A 101 -2.26 -12.04 -16.12
C ILE A 101 -1.71 -12.56 -14.79
N GLY A 102 -1.41 -13.85 -14.73
CA GLY A 102 -0.86 -14.48 -13.55
C GLY A 102 0.54 -15.01 -13.81
N PHE A 103 1.45 -14.79 -12.86
CA PHE A 103 2.75 -15.44 -12.83
C PHE A 103 2.83 -16.45 -11.68
N SER A 104 3.30 -17.68 -11.95
CA SER A 104 3.52 -18.69 -10.92
C SER A 104 2.28 -18.91 -10.02
N LEU A 105 2.35 -18.62 -8.72
CA LEU A 105 1.19 -18.68 -7.81
C LEU A 105 -0.01 -17.84 -8.27
N GLY A 106 0.22 -16.64 -8.82
CA GLY A 106 -0.86 -15.80 -9.35
C GLY A 106 -1.60 -16.49 -10.51
N ALA A 107 -0.89 -17.24 -11.35
CA ALA A 107 -1.50 -18.06 -12.39
C ALA A 107 -2.34 -19.22 -11.81
N ALA A 108 -1.84 -19.87 -10.75
CA ALA A 108 -2.56 -20.92 -10.05
C ALA A 108 -3.86 -20.41 -9.40
N MET A 109 -3.85 -19.19 -8.84
CA MET A 109 -5.07 -18.58 -8.28
C MET A 109 -6.12 -18.30 -9.35
N ILE A 110 -5.71 -17.70 -10.48
CA ILE A 110 -6.62 -17.46 -11.61
C ILE A 110 -7.17 -18.78 -12.13
N ALA A 111 -6.33 -19.80 -12.30
CA ALA A 111 -6.79 -21.12 -12.73
C ALA A 111 -7.75 -21.78 -11.72
N THR A 112 -7.51 -21.63 -10.42
CA THR A 112 -8.40 -22.12 -9.34
C THR A 112 -9.78 -21.45 -9.43
N LEU A 113 -9.82 -20.13 -9.58
CA LEU A 113 -11.06 -19.36 -9.76
C LEU A 113 -11.86 -19.83 -10.98
N LEU A 114 -11.17 -20.08 -12.11
CA LEU A 114 -11.80 -20.47 -13.37
C LEU A 114 -12.25 -21.93 -13.40
N LEU A 115 -11.63 -22.81 -12.60
CA LEU A 115 -12.01 -24.22 -12.46
C LEU A 115 -13.08 -24.44 -11.38
N SER A 116 -13.33 -23.44 -10.54
CA SER A 116 -14.37 -23.49 -9.51
C SER A 116 -15.77 -23.42 -10.13
N SER A 117 -16.69 -24.22 -9.58
CA SER A 117 -18.10 -24.24 -9.99
C SER A 117 -18.93 -23.10 -9.39
N GLU A 118 -18.44 -22.47 -8.31
CA GLU A 118 -19.13 -21.43 -7.53
C GLU A 118 -18.96 -20.02 -8.13
N HIS A 119 -17.83 -19.74 -8.78
CA HIS A 119 -17.43 -18.37 -9.16
C HIS A 119 -17.89 -17.95 -10.56
N LYS A 120 -19.02 -18.46 -11.06
CA LYS A 120 -19.52 -18.20 -12.42
C LYS A 120 -19.72 -16.71 -12.72
N LYS A 121 -20.11 -15.92 -11.70
CA LYS A 121 -20.26 -14.47 -11.84
C LYS A 121 -18.92 -13.82 -12.14
N ALA A 122 -17.90 -14.04 -11.32
CA ALA A 122 -16.56 -13.49 -11.55
C ALA A 122 -15.98 -13.96 -12.91
N GLN A 123 -16.17 -15.24 -13.25
CA GLN A 123 -15.77 -15.79 -14.55
C GLN A 123 -16.35 -15.03 -15.74
N SER A 124 -17.59 -14.52 -15.63
CA SER A 124 -18.23 -13.74 -16.70
C SER A 124 -17.65 -12.33 -16.90
N TYR A 125 -16.87 -11.83 -15.94
CA TYR A 125 -16.20 -10.53 -15.99
C TYR A 125 -14.76 -10.64 -16.53
N ILE A 126 -14.32 -11.83 -16.95
CA ILE A 126 -12.97 -12.09 -17.45
C ILE A 126 -13.05 -12.41 -18.95
N GLY A 127 -12.50 -11.52 -19.77
CA GLY A 127 -12.45 -11.71 -21.23
C GLY A 127 -11.45 -12.79 -21.65
N SER A 128 -10.24 -12.76 -21.10
CA SER A 128 -9.16 -13.69 -21.42
C SER A 128 -8.14 -13.81 -20.29
N VAL A 129 -7.20 -14.75 -20.40
CA VAL A 129 -6.11 -14.94 -19.43
C VAL A 129 -4.75 -15.13 -20.07
N ALA A 130 -3.70 -14.70 -19.39
CA ALA A 130 -2.32 -15.03 -19.71
C ALA A 130 -1.67 -15.69 -18.49
N PHE A 131 -1.33 -16.97 -18.64
CA PHE A 131 -0.63 -17.77 -17.64
C PHE A 131 0.87 -17.75 -17.97
N LEU A 132 1.66 -17.17 -17.07
CA LEU A 132 3.11 -17.04 -17.20
C LEU A 132 3.78 -17.99 -16.19
N CYS A 133 4.49 -19.01 -16.67
CA CYS A 133 5.12 -20.04 -15.84
C CYS A 133 4.20 -20.54 -14.72
N ALA A 134 2.97 -20.95 -15.07
CA ALA A 134 1.96 -21.31 -14.10
C ALA A 134 2.34 -22.54 -13.27
N THR A 135 2.03 -22.46 -11.97
CA THR A 135 2.01 -23.61 -11.05
C THR A 135 0.62 -24.23 -11.00
N LEU A 136 0.50 -25.42 -10.40
CA LEU A 136 -0.78 -26.12 -10.33
C LEU A 136 -1.83 -25.36 -9.49
N PRO A 137 -3.08 -25.24 -9.97
CA PRO A 137 -4.19 -24.68 -9.20
C PRO A 137 -4.58 -25.60 -8.04
N SER A 138 -5.21 -25.02 -7.02
CA SER A 138 -5.81 -25.78 -5.93
C SER A 138 -7.20 -26.30 -6.33
N ASP A 139 -7.59 -27.44 -5.79
CA ASP A 139 -8.95 -27.96 -5.89
C ASP A 139 -9.87 -27.17 -4.95
N TRP A 140 -10.82 -26.43 -5.53
CA TRP A 140 -11.78 -25.63 -4.79
C TRP A 140 -12.62 -26.45 -3.79
N GLU A 141 -13.05 -27.65 -4.17
CA GLU A 141 -13.87 -28.49 -3.31
C GLU A 141 -13.08 -28.97 -2.08
N GLU A 142 -11.80 -29.29 -2.26
CA GLU A 142 -10.90 -29.68 -1.18
C GLU A 142 -10.54 -28.51 -0.25
N LEU A 143 -10.39 -27.30 -0.81
CA LEU A 143 -10.16 -26.09 -0.02
C LEU A 143 -11.30 -25.82 0.96
N LEU A 144 -12.56 -25.98 0.52
CA LEU A 144 -13.73 -25.89 1.39
C LEU A 144 -13.74 -26.98 2.47
N GLY A 145 -13.18 -28.15 2.17
CA GLY A 145 -12.95 -29.24 3.12
C GLY A 145 -11.75 -29.03 4.05
N GLY A 146 -11.06 -27.89 3.97
CA GLY A 146 -9.91 -27.57 4.81
C GLY A 146 -8.60 -28.22 4.36
N ARG A 147 -8.50 -28.72 3.14
CA ARG A 147 -7.30 -29.36 2.57
C ARG A 147 -6.79 -28.62 1.34
N ILE A 148 -5.48 -28.47 1.24
CA ILE A 148 -4.85 -27.96 0.01
C ILE A 148 -4.43 -29.16 -0.83
N THR A 149 -5.17 -29.39 -1.92
CA THR A 149 -4.87 -30.41 -2.92
C THR A 149 -4.66 -29.73 -4.26
N GLN A 150 -3.53 -29.95 -4.93
CA GLN A 150 -3.33 -29.41 -6.28
C GLN A 150 -4.01 -30.27 -7.35
N LEU A 151 -4.71 -29.63 -8.27
CA LEU A 151 -5.32 -30.28 -9.43
C LEU A 151 -4.26 -30.56 -10.50
N ARG A 152 -4.33 -31.76 -11.10
CA ARG A 152 -3.61 -32.08 -12.35
C ARG A 152 -4.58 -32.16 -13.51
N ALA A 153 -4.06 -32.14 -14.74
CA ALA A 153 -4.89 -32.11 -15.93
C ALA A 153 -5.85 -33.31 -16.02
N LYS A 154 -5.41 -34.48 -15.53
CA LYS A 154 -6.20 -35.71 -15.48
C LYS A 154 -7.43 -35.61 -14.54
N ASP A 155 -7.38 -34.71 -13.56
CA ASP A 155 -8.43 -34.52 -12.57
C ASP A 155 -9.52 -33.55 -13.07
N VAL A 156 -9.26 -32.86 -14.20
CA VAL A 156 -10.18 -31.90 -14.82
C VAL A 156 -10.90 -32.54 -16.00
N SER A 157 -12.21 -32.79 -15.84
CA SER A 157 -13.06 -33.31 -16.92
C SER A 157 -13.23 -32.30 -18.07
N GLU A 158 -13.60 -32.78 -19.26
CA GLU A 158 -13.87 -31.92 -20.43
C GLU A 158 -14.94 -30.85 -20.15
N ALA A 159 -15.88 -31.12 -19.25
CA ALA A 159 -16.91 -30.16 -18.86
C ALA A 159 -16.33 -29.01 -18.02
N ARG A 160 -15.35 -29.31 -17.14
CA ARG A 160 -14.72 -28.38 -16.19
C ARG A 160 -13.56 -27.58 -16.81
N LYS A 161 -13.07 -27.94 -17.99
CA LYS A 161 -11.98 -27.21 -18.65
C LYS A 161 -12.26 -25.71 -18.79
N ILE A 162 -11.21 -24.91 -18.65
CA ILE A 162 -11.25 -23.46 -18.84
C ILE A 162 -11.55 -23.15 -20.32
N ARG A 163 -12.66 -22.44 -20.57
CA ARG A 163 -13.16 -22.14 -21.93
C ARG A 163 -12.88 -20.72 -22.41
N ILE A 164 -12.47 -19.84 -21.50
CA ILE A 164 -12.06 -18.49 -21.88
C ILE A 164 -10.75 -18.55 -22.68
N PRO A 165 -10.53 -17.63 -23.64
CA PRO A 165 -9.27 -17.54 -24.37
C PRO A 165 -8.07 -17.40 -23.44
N SER A 166 -7.01 -18.16 -23.70
CA SER A 166 -5.83 -18.22 -22.82
C SER A 166 -4.49 -18.18 -23.57
N ILE A 167 -3.51 -17.45 -23.03
CA ILE A 167 -2.10 -17.58 -23.41
C ILE A 167 -1.38 -18.37 -22.34
N HIS A 168 -0.48 -19.24 -22.76
CA HIS A 168 0.42 -19.98 -21.90
C HIS A 168 1.85 -19.68 -22.34
N ALA A 169 2.54 -18.84 -21.58
CA ALA A 169 3.97 -18.59 -21.74
C ALA A 169 4.72 -19.38 -20.68
N TRP A 170 5.58 -20.31 -21.09
CA TRP A 170 6.27 -21.20 -20.15
C TRP A 170 7.61 -21.69 -20.71
N SER A 171 8.47 -22.22 -19.84
CA SER A 171 9.80 -22.72 -20.20
C SER A 171 9.90 -24.23 -19.99
N PRO A 172 10.35 -25.02 -20.99
CA PRO A 172 10.73 -26.41 -20.76
C PRO A 172 11.95 -26.53 -19.83
N ASP A 173 12.75 -25.47 -19.71
CA ASP A 173 13.90 -25.36 -18.81
C ASP A 173 13.51 -24.84 -17.40
N ASP A 174 12.22 -24.78 -17.08
CA ASP A 174 11.75 -24.45 -15.72
C ASP A 174 12.07 -25.59 -14.75
N VAL A 175 13.16 -25.42 -14.00
CA VAL A 175 13.62 -26.39 -12.99
C VAL A 175 12.93 -26.22 -11.64
N ASP A 176 12.27 -25.10 -11.40
CA ASP A 176 11.64 -24.81 -10.11
C ASP A 176 10.26 -25.50 -10.05
N TYR A 177 9.51 -25.54 -11.16
CA TYR A 177 8.20 -26.18 -11.28
C TYR A 177 8.07 -27.04 -12.56
N PRO A 178 8.83 -28.13 -12.69
CA PRO A 178 8.95 -28.88 -13.94
C PRO A 178 7.61 -29.47 -14.39
N GLY A 179 7.14 -29.02 -15.55
CA GLY A 179 5.96 -29.55 -16.22
C GLY A 179 4.60 -29.07 -15.67
N GLU A 180 4.57 -28.22 -14.64
CA GLU A 180 3.29 -27.74 -14.07
C GLU A 180 2.52 -26.84 -15.04
N SER A 181 3.21 -25.97 -15.77
CA SER A 181 2.57 -25.12 -16.78
C SER A 181 1.89 -25.92 -17.90
N ILE A 182 2.45 -27.09 -18.26
CA ILE A 182 1.86 -28.00 -19.24
C ILE A 182 0.55 -28.59 -18.71
N GLU A 183 0.49 -28.91 -17.42
CA GLU A 183 -0.73 -29.41 -16.79
C GLU A 183 -1.83 -28.34 -16.83
N VAL A 184 -1.50 -27.07 -16.49
CA VAL A 184 -2.45 -25.95 -16.60
C VAL A 184 -2.89 -25.70 -18.06
N LEU A 185 -1.97 -25.81 -19.01
CA LEU A 185 -2.26 -25.72 -20.45
C LEU A 185 -3.28 -26.78 -20.90
N ARG A 186 -3.18 -28.01 -20.36
CA ARG A 186 -4.10 -29.12 -20.64
C ARG A 186 -5.47 -28.96 -19.98
N MET A 187 -5.58 -28.18 -18.91
CA MET A 187 -6.86 -27.79 -18.29
C MET A 187 -7.62 -26.75 -19.12
N CYS A 188 -6.98 -26.13 -20.12
CA CYS A 188 -7.59 -25.15 -21.01
C CYS A 188 -8.04 -25.77 -22.34
N THR A 189 -9.12 -25.22 -22.93
CA THR A 189 -9.68 -25.70 -24.20
C THR A 189 -8.67 -25.53 -25.35
N PRO A 190 -8.29 -26.61 -26.08
CA PRO A 190 -7.23 -26.54 -27.10
C PRO A 190 -7.47 -25.53 -28.23
N SER A 191 -8.72 -25.35 -28.67
CA SER A 191 -9.07 -24.44 -29.76
C SER A 191 -9.06 -22.95 -29.38
N ARG A 192 -8.86 -22.63 -28.10
CA ARG A 192 -8.91 -21.28 -27.55
C ARG A 192 -7.64 -20.88 -26.78
N ARG A 193 -6.56 -21.66 -26.94
CA ARG A 193 -5.30 -21.39 -26.26
C ARG A 193 -4.18 -21.08 -27.26
N VAL A 194 -3.30 -20.18 -26.86
CA VAL A 194 -2.05 -19.86 -27.55
C VAL A 194 -0.89 -20.30 -26.66
N GLU A 195 0.02 -21.09 -27.21
CA GLU A 195 1.19 -21.60 -26.50
C GLU A 195 2.46 -20.90 -26.96
N ILE A 196 3.27 -20.46 -26.01
CA ILE A 196 4.52 -19.73 -26.23
C ILE A 196 5.59 -20.34 -25.31
N ALA A 197 6.38 -21.25 -25.86
CA ALA A 197 7.56 -21.75 -25.16
C ALA A 197 8.70 -20.71 -25.21
N HIS A 198 9.41 -20.53 -24.10
CA HIS A 198 10.60 -19.68 -23.98
C HIS A 198 11.75 -20.38 -23.24
N SER A 199 12.99 -19.89 -23.36
CA SER A 199 14.17 -20.59 -22.79
C SER A 199 14.77 -19.97 -21.52
N ILE A 200 14.07 -19.06 -20.86
CA ILE A 200 14.58 -18.30 -19.70
C ILE A 200 14.26 -18.91 -18.32
N GLY A 201 13.75 -20.15 -18.27
CA GLY A 201 13.39 -20.81 -17.02
C GLY A 201 12.10 -20.26 -16.39
N HIS A 202 12.02 -20.23 -15.05
CA HIS A 202 10.88 -19.73 -14.29
C HIS A 202 10.84 -18.19 -14.26
N SER A 203 10.59 -17.55 -15.40
CA SER A 203 10.65 -16.10 -15.55
C SER A 203 9.77 -15.58 -16.68
N VAL A 204 9.37 -14.31 -16.58
CA VAL A 204 8.59 -13.61 -17.62
C VAL A 204 9.51 -13.23 -18.79
N PRO A 205 9.15 -13.55 -20.06
CA PRO A 205 9.92 -13.11 -21.22
C PRO A 205 10.10 -11.60 -21.24
N PHE A 206 11.35 -11.13 -21.31
CA PHE A 206 11.67 -9.69 -21.23
C PHE A 206 12.37 -9.13 -22.47
N GLN A 207 12.75 -9.97 -23.44
CA GLN A 207 13.35 -9.53 -24.70
C GLN A 207 13.22 -10.59 -25.80
N GLY A 208 13.64 -10.24 -27.02
CA GLY A 208 13.73 -11.19 -28.13
C GLY A 208 12.39 -11.54 -28.78
N GLU A 209 12.41 -12.65 -29.52
CA GLU A 209 11.25 -13.09 -30.32
C GLU A 209 10.11 -13.64 -29.45
N GLU A 210 10.43 -14.24 -28.31
CA GLU A 210 9.47 -14.78 -27.35
C GLU A 210 8.57 -13.69 -26.78
N LEU A 211 9.16 -12.54 -26.39
CA LEU A 211 8.42 -11.37 -25.93
C LEU A 211 7.52 -10.80 -27.03
N LYS A 212 8.00 -10.72 -28.28
CA LYS A 212 7.19 -10.23 -29.41
C LYS A 212 5.99 -11.14 -29.67
N ARG A 213 6.20 -12.45 -29.65
CA ARG A 213 5.13 -13.45 -29.78
C ARG A 213 4.10 -13.32 -28.67
N LEU A 214 4.54 -13.12 -27.42
CA LEU A 214 3.66 -12.91 -26.27
C LEU A 214 2.83 -11.63 -26.44
N THR A 215 3.47 -10.52 -26.77
CA THR A 215 2.81 -9.23 -27.04
C THR A 215 1.77 -9.36 -28.16
N GLN A 216 2.16 -9.96 -29.29
CA GLN A 216 1.26 -10.14 -30.43
C GLN A 216 0.06 -11.03 -30.07
N ALA A 217 0.28 -12.11 -29.33
CA ALA A 217 -0.78 -12.99 -28.86
C ALA A 217 -1.75 -12.26 -27.92
N MET A 218 -1.24 -11.42 -27.01
CA MET A 218 -2.07 -10.59 -26.12
C MET A 218 -2.94 -9.62 -26.90
N VAL A 219 -2.35 -8.84 -27.82
CA VAL A 219 -3.10 -7.88 -28.66
C VAL A 219 -4.17 -8.61 -29.48
N THR A 220 -3.81 -9.72 -30.13
CA THR A 220 -4.74 -10.50 -30.95
C THR A 220 -5.89 -11.04 -30.10
N MET A 221 -5.58 -11.49 -28.87
CA MET A 221 -6.61 -12.06 -28.01
C MET A 221 -7.58 -11.01 -27.50
N VAL A 222 -7.12 -9.90 -26.92
CA VAL A 222 -8.03 -8.86 -26.39
C VAL A 222 -8.82 -8.17 -27.50
N THR A 223 -8.29 -8.10 -28.72
CA THR A 223 -9.03 -7.56 -29.89
C THR A 223 -10.07 -8.55 -30.44
N SER A 224 -9.82 -9.85 -30.35
CA SER A 224 -10.75 -10.90 -30.80
C SER A 224 -11.90 -11.17 -29.81
N VAL A 225 -11.65 -10.94 -28.52
CA VAL A 225 -12.65 -11.02 -27.46
C VAL A 225 -13.45 -9.71 -27.43
N ASN A 226 -14.19 -9.42 -28.50
CA ASN A 226 -15.25 -8.43 -28.44
C ASN A 226 -16.41 -9.04 -27.64
N LEU A 227 -16.32 -8.99 -26.31
CA LEU A 227 -17.53 -8.80 -25.51
C LEU A 227 -18.27 -7.62 -26.13
N PRO A 228 -19.62 -7.62 -26.22
CA PRO A 228 -20.32 -6.40 -26.61
C PRO A 228 -19.75 -5.29 -25.75
N GLN A 229 -19.22 -4.25 -26.39
CA GLN A 229 -18.98 -2.97 -25.73
C GLN A 229 -20.34 -2.54 -25.21
N SER A 230 -20.73 -3.06 -24.04
CA SER A 230 -21.68 -2.42 -23.17
C SER A 230 -21.12 -1.03 -23.10
N GLN A 231 -21.90 -0.06 -23.57
CA GLN A 231 -21.74 1.32 -23.16
C GLN A 231 -21.29 1.24 -21.71
N ALA A 232 -20.07 1.68 -21.44
CA ALA A 232 -19.64 1.86 -20.08
C ALA A 232 -20.83 2.58 -19.43
N PRO A 233 -21.39 2.10 -18.30
CA PRO A 233 -22.26 2.95 -17.52
C PRO A 233 -21.54 4.31 -17.49
N PRO A 234 -22.21 5.41 -17.92
CA PRO A 234 -21.56 6.66 -18.26
C PRO A 234 -20.49 6.90 -17.22
N ALA A 235 -19.21 6.94 -17.64
CA ALA A 235 -18.04 6.75 -16.79
C ALA A 235 -18.41 7.18 -15.38
N PRO A 236 -18.54 6.25 -14.40
CA PRO A 236 -18.92 6.67 -13.07
C PRO A 236 -17.96 7.81 -12.78
N SER A 237 -18.50 8.97 -12.41
CA SER A 237 -17.70 10.11 -11.98
C SER A 237 -16.49 9.52 -11.26
N LEU A 238 -15.27 9.73 -11.78
CA LEU A 238 -14.11 8.88 -11.45
C LEU A 238 -13.74 8.88 -9.96
N HIS A 239 -14.46 9.70 -9.20
CA HIS A 239 -14.67 9.60 -7.78
C HIS A 239 -16.14 9.23 -7.50
N PRO A 240 -16.45 8.21 -6.68
CA PRO A 240 -17.67 8.36 -5.90
C PRO A 240 -17.56 9.73 -5.20
N ASP A 241 -18.60 10.56 -5.25
CA ASP A 241 -18.67 11.79 -4.42
C ASP A 241 -18.56 11.44 -2.92
N ALA A 242 -18.65 10.15 -2.58
CA ALA A 242 -18.39 9.60 -1.28
C ALA A 242 -16.89 9.54 -0.96
N ILE A 243 -16.57 9.89 0.28
CA ILE A 243 -15.25 9.72 0.87
C ILE A 243 -14.99 8.23 1.09
N SER A 244 -13.76 7.76 0.86
CA SER A 244 -13.42 6.35 1.08
C SER A 244 -13.71 5.92 2.53
N HIS A 245 -14.18 4.69 2.72
CA HIS A 245 -14.47 4.18 4.07
C HIS A 245 -13.23 4.27 4.98
N SER A 246 -12.05 3.99 4.46
CA SER A 246 -10.77 4.12 5.18
C SER A 246 -10.51 5.55 5.67
N TYR A 247 -10.77 6.56 4.83
CA TYR A 247 -10.60 7.97 5.22
C TYR A 247 -11.72 8.47 6.12
N VAL A 248 -12.95 7.95 5.99
CA VAL A 248 -14.03 8.23 6.95
C VAL A 248 -13.64 7.74 8.35
N VAL A 249 -13.14 6.51 8.46
CA VAL A 249 -12.63 5.96 9.73
C VAL A 249 -11.47 6.80 10.24
N PHE A 250 -10.52 7.15 9.38
CA PHE A 250 -9.34 7.94 9.76
C PHE A 250 -9.71 9.36 10.24
N ILE A 251 -10.63 10.05 9.55
CA ILE A 251 -11.18 11.34 9.98
C ILE A 251 -11.92 11.18 11.30
N GLY A 252 -12.71 10.12 11.48
CA GLY A 252 -13.43 9.84 12.72
C GLY A 252 -12.49 9.70 13.92
N ILE A 253 -11.44 8.88 13.77
CA ILE A 253 -10.41 8.71 14.81
C ILE A 253 -9.69 10.03 15.08
N THR A 254 -9.23 10.72 14.04
CA THR A 254 -8.49 11.99 14.18
C THR A 254 -9.36 13.07 14.84
N SER A 255 -10.65 13.13 14.52
CA SER A 255 -11.61 14.05 15.13
C SER A 255 -11.82 13.73 16.61
N ALA A 256 -12.01 12.45 16.95
CA ALA A 256 -12.16 12.02 18.34
C ALA A 256 -10.91 12.33 19.18
N MET A 257 -9.72 12.08 18.64
CA MET A 257 -8.46 12.39 19.32
C MET A 257 -8.23 13.90 19.45
N THR A 258 -8.57 14.69 18.43
CA THR A 258 -8.48 16.16 18.48
C THR A 258 -9.47 16.75 19.49
N ALA A 259 -10.67 16.17 19.59
CA ALA A 259 -11.66 16.56 20.61
C ALA A 259 -11.17 16.24 22.03
N LEU A 260 -10.59 15.05 22.23
CA LEU A 260 -9.98 14.67 23.51
C LEU A 260 -8.79 15.59 23.87
N ALA A 261 -7.93 15.91 22.90
CA ALA A 261 -6.84 16.86 23.07
C ALA A 261 -7.37 18.26 23.43
N THR A 262 -8.43 18.71 22.77
CA THR A 262 -9.09 20.00 23.07
C THR A 262 -9.63 20.02 24.50
N ALA A 263 -10.37 18.98 24.91
CA ALA A 263 -10.88 18.85 26.27
C ALA A 263 -9.74 18.88 27.29
N SER A 264 -8.62 18.20 26.99
CA SER A 264 -7.44 18.13 27.85
C SER A 264 -6.74 19.49 27.98
N VAL A 265 -6.59 20.23 26.88
CA VAL A 265 -6.02 21.59 26.87
C VAL A 265 -6.95 22.57 27.60
N VAL A 266 -8.26 22.51 27.36
CA VAL A 266 -9.24 23.35 28.07
C VAL A 266 -9.20 23.07 29.58
N ALA A 267 -9.21 21.79 29.97
CA ALA A 267 -9.09 21.39 31.37
C ALA A 267 -7.77 21.88 31.99
N ARG A 268 -6.66 21.83 31.21
CA ARG A 268 -5.37 22.36 31.63
C ARG A 268 -5.45 23.87 31.90
N PHE A 269 -5.91 24.67 30.94
CA PHE A 269 -6.02 26.12 31.11
C PHE A 269 -6.98 26.49 32.24
N ALA A 270 -8.13 25.83 32.36
CA ALA A 270 -9.08 26.05 33.45
C ALA A 270 -8.48 25.72 34.83
N SER A 271 -7.72 24.62 34.93
CA SER A 271 -7.00 24.25 36.15
C SER A 271 -5.91 25.25 36.50
N ARG A 272 -5.14 25.72 35.50
CA ARG A 272 -4.07 26.71 35.68
C ARG A 272 -4.62 28.04 36.16
N LEU A 273 -5.67 28.56 35.54
CA LEU A 273 -6.33 29.81 35.96
C LEU A 273 -6.78 29.80 37.44
N ARG A 274 -6.98 28.61 38.04
CA ARG A 274 -7.36 28.45 39.46
C ARG A 274 -6.19 28.16 40.40
N THR A 275 -5.04 27.69 39.89
CA THR A 275 -3.97 27.13 40.73
C THR A 275 -2.62 27.82 40.56
N ILE A 276 -2.19 28.13 39.33
CA ILE A 276 -0.80 28.54 39.01
C ILE A 276 -0.79 29.46 37.77
N THR A 277 0.14 30.41 37.70
CA THR A 277 0.39 31.23 36.50
C THR A 277 0.70 30.39 35.25
N LEU A 278 0.18 30.84 34.10
CA LEU A 278 0.47 30.28 32.79
C LEU A 278 1.95 30.42 32.44
N TRP A 279 2.51 29.41 31.78
CA TRP A 279 3.91 29.39 31.35
C TRP A 279 4.04 28.88 29.91
N TRP A 280 5.28 28.88 29.40
CA TRP A 280 5.62 28.45 28.04
C TRP A 280 5.15 27.02 27.70
N ASP A 281 5.06 26.12 28.69
CA ASP A 281 4.50 24.78 28.48
C ASP A 281 3.01 24.81 28.09
N ASP A 282 2.23 25.70 28.70
CA ASP A 282 0.81 25.86 28.41
C ASP A 282 0.58 26.46 27.01
N TRP A 283 1.44 27.38 26.58
CA TRP A 283 1.38 27.95 25.22
C TRP A 283 1.86 26.97 24.15
N ALA A 284 2.92 26.20 24.40
CA ALA A 284 3.43 25.22 23.46
C ALA A 284 2.39 24.11 23.16
N ILE A 285 1.65 23.64 24.18
CA ILE A 285 0.57 22.67 23.95
C ILE A 285 -0.62 23.28 23.21
N LEU A 286 -0.93 24.56 23.44
CA LEU A 286 -1.96 25.25 22.67
C LEU A 286 -1.57 25.38 21.19
N VAL A 287 -0.31 25.72 20.91
CA VAL A 287 0.22 25.77 19.53
C VAL A 287 0.19 24.38 18.89
N SER A 288 0.56 23.33 19.64
CA SER A 288 0.42 21.94 19.18
C SER A 288 -1.02 21.59 18.81
N LEU A 289 -2.00 22.02 19.61
CA LEU A 289 -3.42 21.85 19.33
C LEU A 289 -3.88 22.60 18.07
N VAL A 290 -3.39 23.84 17.85
CA VAL A 290 -3.66 24.57 16.60
C VAL A 290 -3.17 23.79 15.39
N PHE A 291 -1.95 23.23 15.45
CA PHE A 291 -1.45 22.36 14.38
C PHE A 291 -2.23 21.04 14.28
N ALA A 292 -2.76 20.49 15.37
CA ALA A 292 -3.62 19.31 15.34
C ALA A 292 -4.94 19.58 14.60
N TYR A 293 -5.55 20.75 14.81
CA TYR A 293 -6.70 21.20 14.01
C TYR A 293 -6.32 21.41 12.54
N GLY A 294 -5.12 21.94 12.28
CA GLY A 294 -4.56 22.04 10.93
C GLY A 294 -4.47 20.66 10.27
N PHE A 295 -3.92 19.67 10.97
CA PHE A 295 -3.79 18.29 10.51
C PHE A 295 -5.14 17.63 10.24
N LEU A 296 -6.12 17.81 11.14
CA LEU A 296 -7.49 17.35 10.92
C LEU A 296 -8.09 17.99 9.67
N THR A 297 -7.91 19.31 9.51
CA THR A 297 -8.42 20.05 8.36
C THR A 297 -7.80 19.55 7.05
N THR A 298 -6.47 19.39 7.00
CA THR A 298 -5.79 18.86 5.82
C THR A 298 -6.15 17.41 5.55
N THR A 299 -6.38 16.60 6.58
CA THR A 299 -6.88 15.22 6.42
C THR A 299 -8.25 15.19 5.78
N VAL A 300 -9.17 16.06 6.21
CA VAL A 300 -10.50 16.23 5.58
C VAL A 300 -10.35 16.72 4.13
N LEU A 301 -9.45 17.67 3.86
CA LEU A 301 -9.21 18.18 2.50
C LEU A 301 -8.59 17.13 1.58
N VAL A 302 -7.65 16.32 2.08
CA VAL A 302 -7.07 15.19 1.34
C VAL A 302 -8.17 14.19 0.95
N ALA A 303 -9.11 13.93 1.85
CA ALA A 303 -10.22 13.00 1.60
C ALA A 303 -11.30 13.57 0.65
N THR A 304 -11.69 14.84 0.83
CA THR A 304 -12.81 15.46 0.10
C THR A 304 -12.42 16.12 -1.21
N VAL A 305 -11.25 16.76 -1.27
CA VAL A 305 -10.76 17.52 -2.43
C VAL A 305 -9.65 16.76 -3.14
N GLY A 306 -8.77 16.11 -2.38
CA GLY A 306 -7.68 15.30 -2.90
C GLY A 306 -8.14 13.94 -3.40
N GLY A 307 -9.30 13.45 -2.95
CA GLY A 307 -9.83 12.16 -3.39
C GLY A 307 -9.15 10.94 -2.76
N ALA A 308 -8.53 11.11 -1.61
CA ALA A 308 -7.70 10.07 -1.01
C ALA A 308 -8.49 8.82 -0.59
N GLY A 309 -7.78 7.69 -0.61
CA GLY A 309 -8.33 6.38 -0.27
C GLY A 309 -8.87 5.58 -1.45
N TYR A 310 -8.64 6.07 -2.67
CA TYR A 310 -8.87 5.37 -3.92
C TYR A 310 -7.55 5.20 -4.69
N HIS A 311 -7.51 4.25 -5.60
CA HIS A 311 -6.30 3.91 -6.36
C HIS A 311 -5.85 5.09 -7.23
N ILE A 312 -4.53 5.33 -7.31
CA ILE A 312 -3.93 6.47 -8.02
C ILE A 312 -4.29 6.51 -9.51
N VAL A 313 -4.61 5.35 -10.10
CA VAL A 313 -5.02 5.20 -11.50
C VAL A 313 -6.37 5.88 -11.80
N GLY A 314 -7.21 6.09 -10.79
CA GLY A 314 -8.47 6.83 -10.91
C GLY A 314 -8.32 8.36 -10.92
N TYR A 315 -7.12 8.90 -10.74
CA TYR A 315 -6.89 10.33 -10.61
C TYR A 315 -6.63 10.98 -11.96
N SER A 316 -7.29 12.11 -12.22
CA SER A 316 -6.76 13.05 -13.21
C SER A 316 -5.45 13.64 -12.70
N LEU A 317 -4.54 14.02 -13.61
CA LEU A 317 -3.26 14.67 -13.25
C LEU A 317 -3.47 15.90 -12.35
N ALA A 318 -4.52 16.68 -12.60
CA ALA A 318 -4.88 17.86 -11.80
C ALA A 318 -5.39 17.49 -10.39
N GLN A 319 -6.10 16.36 -10.23
CA GLN A 319 -6.50 15.86 -8.91
C GLN A 319 -5.30 15.30 -8.14
N LEU A 320 -4.43 14.56 -8.82
CA LEU A 320 -3.22 14.00 -8.23
C LEU A 320 -2.28 15.09 -7.75
N GLU A 321 -2.12 16.16 -8.53
CA GLU A 321 -1.37 17.34 -8.12
C GLU A 321 -1.95 17.99 -6.85
N LYS A 322 -3.29 18.14 -6.77
CA LYS A 322 -3.96 18.66 -5.56
C LYS A 322 -3.71 17.74 -4.37
N TYR A 323 -3.89 16.43 -4.53
CA TYR A 323 -3.63 15.44 -3.50
C TYR A 323 -2.21 15.55 -2.97
N LEU A 324 -1.20 15.57 -3.86
CA LEU A 324 0.22 15.64 -3.47
C LEU A 324 0.54 16.94 -2.73
N LYS A 325 -0.02 18.09 -3.15
CA LYS A 325 0.13 19.36 -2.44
C LYS A 325 -0.47 19.34 -1.03
N ILE A 326 -1.70 18.83 -0.90
CA ILE A 326 -2.37 18.77 0.41
C ILE A 326 -1.67 17.72 1.30
N ALA A 327 -1.22 16.60 0.74
CA ALA A 327 -0.46 15.57 1.47
C ALA A 327 0.88 16.11 2.00
N LEU A 328 1.61 16.91 1.20
CA LEU A 328 2.81 17.60 1.67
C LEU A 328 2.50 18.53 2.84
N ALA A 329 1.47 19.38 2.70
CA ALA A 329 1.03 20.26 3.78
C ALA A 329 0.64 19.49 5.05
N ASN A 330 -0.10 18.39 4.88
CA ASN A 330 -0.53 17.51 5.96
C ASN A 330 0.67 16.96 6.76
N ASN A 331 1.69 16.47 6.07
CA ASN A 331 2.90 15.92 6.70
C ASN A 331 3.71 16.99 7.44
N VAL A 332 3.86 18.19 6.88
CA VAL A 332 4.58 19.29 7.52
C VAL A 332 3.85 19.79 8.77
N ILE A 333 2.52 19.94 8.69
CA ILE A 333 1.67 20.34 9.82
C ILE A 333 1.69 19.28 10.93
N TYR A 334 1.61 18.00 10.56
CA TYR A 334 1.73 16.89 11.50
C TYR A 334 3.08 16.93 12.25
N ASN A 335 4.19 17.08 11.52
CA ASN A 335 5.52 17.22 12.10
C ASN A 335 5.62 18.39 13.09
N ALA A 336 4.99 19.52 12.79
CA ALA A 336 4.93 20.66 13.70
C ALA A 336 4.09 20.34 14.96
N SER A 337 2.95 19.68 14.81
CA SER A 337 2.07 19.30 15.93
C SER A 337 2.79 18.39 16.93
N ILE A 338 3.44 17.31 16.45
CA ILE A 338 4.15 16.35 17.29
C ILE A 338 5.39 16.95 17.96
N THR A 339 6.07 17.88 17.28
CA THR A 339 7.25 18.54 17.83
C THR A 339 6.82 19.48 18.96
N MET A 340 5.74 20.23 18.78
CA MET A 340 5.26 21.18 19.78
C MET A 340 4.66 20.49 21.01
N SER A 341 4.03 19.31 20.86
CA SER A 341 3.57 18.52 22.01
C SER A 341 4.75 18.03 22.85
N LYS A 342 5.79 17.48 22.20
CA LYS A 342 7.06 17.08 22.85
C LYS A 342 7.74 18.27 23.54
N ALA A 343 7.77 19.44 22.88
CA ALA A 343 8.36 20.66 23.44
C ALA A 343 7.61 21.12 24.70
N SER A 344 6.27 21.06 24.71
CA SER A 344 5.46 21.34 25.91
C SER A 344 5.85 20.44 27.09
N VAL A 345 6.03 19.14 26.86
CA VAL A 345 6.42 18.18 27.91
C VAL A 345 7.82 18.52 28.46
N LEU A 346 8.79 18.81 27.59
CA LEU A 346 10.13 19.20 28.02
C LEU A 346 10.13 20.52 28.82
N LEU A 347 9.36 21.51 28.40
CA LEU A 347 9.20 22.78 29.13
C LEU A 347 8.55 22.55 30.50
N PHE A 348 7.55 21.68 30.57
CA PHE A 348 6.91 21.28 31.82
C PHE A 348 7.89 20.58 32.78
N TYR A 349 8.71 19.65 32.27
CA TYR A 349 9.77 19.02 33.07
C TYR A 349 10.81 20.02 33.53
N ARG A 350 11.19 20.98 32.68
CA ARG A 350 12.15 22.03 33.03
C ARG A 350 11.65 22.93 34.15
N ARG A 351 10.33 23.15 34.19
CA ARG A 351 9.63 23.92 35.22
C ARG A 351 9.57 23.18 36.55
N ILE A 352 9.23 21.90 36.55
CA ILE A 352 9.14 21.08 37.78
C ILE A 352 10.51 20.83 38.39
N PHE A 353 11.49 20.42 37.56
CA PHE A 353 12.79 19.95 38.04
C PHE A 353 13.90 21.01 37.87
N TYR A 354 13.55 22.30 38.01
CA TYR A 354 14.48 23.39 37.70
C TYR A 354 15.76 23.40 38.56
N VAL A 355 15.71 22.81 39.75
CA VAL A 355 16.81 22.79 40.73
C VAL A 355 17.92 21.81 40.32
N ASP A 356 17.57 20.77 39.55
CA ASP A 356 18.47 19.67 39.25
C ASP A 356 19.28 19.94 37.99
N ARG A 357 20.55 20.36 38.17
CA ARG A 357 21.43 20.77 37.06
C ARG A 357 21.63 19.68 36.01
N TRP A 358 21.73 18.41 36.41
CA TRP A 358 21.94 17.31 35.48
C TRP A 358 20.69 17.00 34.66
N LEU A 359 19.53 16.97 35.32
CA LEU A 359 18.27 16.77 34.60
C LEU A 359 17.95 17.98 33.70
N ALA A 360 18.21 19.20 34.15
CA ALA A 360 18.07 20.40 33.34
C ALA A 360 18.98 20.37 32.10
N LEU A 361 20.22 19.90 32.24
CA LEU A 361 21.14 19.71 31.11
C LEU A 361 20.59 18.66 30.13
N SER A 362 20.14 17.50 30.61
CA SER A 362 19.53 16.48 29.76
C SER A 362 18.29 16.98 29.03
N ILE A 363 17.40 17.72 29.70
CA ILE A 363 16.22 18.35 29.07
C ILE A 363 16.65 19.32 27.97
N ASN A 364 17.65 20.17 28.22
CA ASN A 364 18.13 21.12 27.22
C ASN A 364 18.76 20.43 26.00
N ILE A 365 19.52 19.35 26.21
CA ILE A 365 20.09 18.55 25.11
C ILE A 365 18.97 17.90 24.30
N THR A 366 18.00 17.27 24.95
CA THR A 366 16.84 16.67 24.25
C THR A 366 16.04 17.73 23.49
N ALA A 367 15.85 18.92 24.07
CA ALA A 367 15.18 20.03 23.39
C ALA A 367 15.97 20.52 22.15
N PHE A 368 17.30 20.59 22.24
CA PHE A 368 18.15 20.92 21.10
C PHE A 368 18.03 19.88 19.97
N VAL A 369 18.06 18.59 20.31
CA VAL A 369 17.87 17.49 19.34
C VAL A 369 16.47 17.55 18.73
N LEU A 370 15.44 17.85 19.52
CA LEU A 370 14.06 17.99 19.04
C LEU A 370 13.91 19.14 18.03
N VAL A 371 14.54 20.29 18.29
CA VAL A 371 14.56 21.42 17.35
C VAL A 371 15.31 21.06 16.07
N GLY A 372 16.47 20.38 16.19
CA GLY A 372 17.22 19.88 15.04
C GLY A 372 16.40 18.90 14.19
N TYR A 373 15.69 17.97 14.84
CA TYR A 373 14.77 17.05 14.18
C TYR A 373 13.67 17.80 13.41
N PHE A 374 13.04 18.80 14.02
CA PHE A 374 11.99 19.57 13.37
C PHE A 374 12.45 20.20 12.05
N PHE A 375 13.59 20.88 12.05
CA PHE A 375 14.13 21.51 10.84
C PHE A 375 14.61 20.49 9.82
N ALA A 376 15.24 19.39 10.24
CA ALA A 376 15.69 18.34 9.35
C ALA A 376 14.51 17.62 8.68
N ALA A 377 13.46 17.28 9.44
CA ALA A 377 12.25 16.65 8.94
C ALA A 377 11.48 17.60 8.01
N ALA A 378 11.24 18.85 8.42
CA ALA A 378 10.57 19.84 7.58
C ALA A 378 11.36 20.09 6.28
N GLY A 379 12.69 20.22 6.38
CA GLY A 379 13.56 20.38 5.22
C GLY A 379 13.53 19.18 4.28
N GLY A 380 13.60 17.96 4.81
CA GLY A 380 13.53 16.74 3.99
C GLY A 380 12.15 16.54 3.33
N LEU A 381 11.06 16.93 4.00
CA LEU A 381 9.71 16.92 3.43
C LEU A 381 9.55 17.96 2.31
N ILE A 382 10.00 19.20 2.53
CA ILE A 382 9.82 20.31 1.57
C ILE A 382 10.80 20.22 0.40
N PHE A 383 12.03 19.74 0.63
CA PHE A 383 13.09 19.70 -0.38
C PHE A 383 13.40 18.28 -0.86
N SER A 384 12.42 17.37 -0.82
CA SER A 384 12.63 15.96 -1.15
C SER A 384 12.99 15.75 -2.63
N ASN A 385 12.48 16.60 -3.53
CA ASN A 385 12.75 16.51 -4.96
C ASN A 385 13.50 17.73 -5.49
N LYS A 386 14.29 17.51 -6.55
CA LYS A 386 14.97 18.56 -7.32
C LYS A 386 14.50 18.49 -8.77
N PRO A 387 13.77 19.50 -9.28
CA PRO A 387 13.24 20.68 -8.58
C PRO A 387 12.08 20.32 -7.62
N ILE A 388 11.80 21.20 -6.64
CA ILE A 388 10.74 21.03 -5.63
C ILE A 388 9.37 20.80 -6.30
N VAL A 389 9.11 21.50 -7.42
CA VAL A 389 7.86 21.40 -8.18
C VAL A 389 7.57 19.97 -8.63
N GLY A 390 8.61 19.16 -8.86
CA GLY A 390 8.47 17.74 -9.20
C GLY A 390 7.94 16.85 -8.08
N GLN A 391 7.63 17.39 -6.90
CA GLN A 391 6.91 16.66 -5.84
C GLN A 391 5.40 16.54 -6.12
N TRP A 392 4.81 17.48 -6.87
CA TRP A 392 3.38 17.49 -7.19
C TRP A 392 3.10 17.55 -8.69
N ASP A 393 4.04 18.06 -9.50
CA ASP A 393 3.98 18.02 -10.95
C ASP A 393 4.82 16.85 -11.49
N LEU A 394 4.15 15.74 -11.76
CA LEU A 394 4.78 14.52 -12.27
C LEU A 394 5.25 14.64 -13.72
N ALA A 395 4.85 15.69 -14.45
CA ALA A 395 5.32 15.94 -15.81
C ALA A 395 6.76 16.51 -15.82
N VAL A 396 7.23 17.04 -14.69
CA VAL A 396 8.58 17.58 -14.54
C VAL A 396 9.55 16.47 -14.13
N PRO A 397 10.58 16.16 -14.95
CA PRO A 397 11.62 15.22 -14.55
C PRO A 397 12.29 15.71 -13.27
N SER A 398 12.18 14.94 -12.19
CA SER A 398 12.75 15.32 -10.90
C SER A 398 13.53 14.17 -10.28
N LYS A 399 14.62 14.51 -9.59
CA LYS A 399 15.39 13.56 -8.79
C LYS A 399 14.93 13.67 -7.35
N SER A 400 14.36 12.59 -6.79
CA SER A 400 13.95 12.53 -5.39
C SER A 400 15.07 11.98 -4.50
N ILE A 401 15.02 12.32 -3.21
CA ILE A 401 15.75 11.59 -2.18
C ILE A 401 15.21 10.16 -2.05
N ASN A 402 15.94 9.30 -1.35
CA ASN A 402 15.43 7.98 -0.98
C ASN A 402 14.30 8.15 0.07
N ASN A 403 13.06 8.19 -0.41
CA ASN A 403 11.89 8.41 0.43
C ASN A 403 11.74 7.34 1.52
N ARG A 404 11.98 6.06 1.19
CA ARG A 404 11.88 4.96 2.18
C ARG A 404 12.87 5.16 3.33
N ALA A 405 14.14 5.45 3.01
CA ALA A 405 15.17 5.72 4.02
C ALA A 405 14.87 6.98 4.83
N PHE A 406 14.35 8.03 4.20
CA PHE A 406 13.98 9.27 4.87
C PHE A 406 12.84 9.06 5.89
N TRP A 407 11.75 8.40 5.48
CA TRP A 407 10.62 8.08 6.36
C TRP A 407 11.04 7.17 7.52
N LEU A 408 11.87 6.16 7.24
CA LEU A 408 12.40 5.27 8.27
C LEU A 408 13.27 6.04 9.29
N ALA A 409 14.16 6.92 8.81
CA ALA A 409 14.99 7.75 9.69
C ALA A 409 14.13 8.70 10.55
N MET A 410 13.13 9.35 9.96
CA MET A 410 12.18 10.19 10.69
C MET A 410 11.45 9.42 11.79
N ALA A 411 10.96 8.21 11.49
CA ALA A 411 10.27 7.36 12.44
C ALA A 411 11.17 6.94 13.61
N ILE A 412 12.40 6.48 13.30
CA ILE A 412 13.39 6.07 14.31
C ILE A 412 13.71 7.22 15.27
N VAL A 413 14.01 8.41 14.74
CA VAL A 413 14.36 9.58 15.57
C VAL A 413 13.16 10.03 16.41
N ASN A 414 11.95 10.07 15.82
CA ASN A 414 10.74 10.47 16.53
C ASN A 414 10.42 9.53 17.71
N ILE A 415 10.44 8.21 17.48
CA ILE A 415 10.22 7.20 18.52
C ILE A 415 11.31 7.25 19.59
N SER A 416 12.57 7.44 19.19
CA SER A 416 13.68 7.57 20.13
C SER A 416 13.49 8.78 21.05
N LEU A 417 13.02 9.90 20.52
CA LEU A 417 12.70 11.09 21.30
C LEU A 417 11.55 10.83 22.28
N ASP A 418 10.52 10.07 21.91
CA ASP A 418 9.44 9.68 22.82
C ASP A 418 9.98 8.88 24.02
N VAL A 419 10.79 7.85 23.74
CA VAL A 419 11.42 7.02 24.78
C VAL A 419 12.31 7.85 25.70
N ILE A 420 13.15 8.72 25.13
CA ILE A 420 14.04 9.60 25.92
C ILE A 420 13.22 10.53 26.81
N ILE A 421 12.20 11.22 26.27
CA ILE A 421 11.37 12.16 27.01
C ILE A 421 10.66 11.44 28.17
N LEU A 422 10.09 10.26 27.94
CA LEU A 422 9.43 9.47 28.97
C LEU A 422 10.40 8.99 30.06
N ALA A 423 11.65 8.68 29.71
CA ALA A 423 12.66 8.20 30.66
C ALA A 423 13.24 9.30 31.58
N LEU A 424 13.30 10.55 31.10
CA LEU A 424 13.90 11.68 31.83
C LEU A 424 13.38 11.84 33.27
N PRO A 425 12.06 11.94 33.54
CA PRO A 425 11.55 12.10 34.90
C PRO A 425 11.66 10.82 35.74
N GLN A 426 11.63 9.63 35.10
CA GLN A 426 11.62 8.35 35.81
C GLN A 426 12.92 8.15 36.61
N ALA A 427 14.07 8.46 36.02
CA ALA A 427 15.35 8.34 36.71
C ALA A 427 15.41 9.11 38.05
N ARG A 428 14.64 10.19 38.19
CA ARG A 428 14.55 11.00 39.43
C ARG A 428 13.43 10.55 40.35
N VAL A 429 12.25 10.22 39.83
CA VAL A 429 11.13 9.67 40.63
C VAL A 429 11.57 8.42 41.41
N TRP A 430 12.42 7.59 40.81
CA TRP A 430 12.92 6.37 41.45
C TRP A 430 13.98 6.60 42.53
N ARG A 431 14.58 7.79 42.58
CA ARG A 431 15.54 8.20 43.64
C ARG A 431 14.87 8.94 44.81
N LEU A 432 13.60 9.33 44.67
CA LEU A 432 12.83 9.96 45.73
C LEU A 432 12.39 8.93 46.78
N GLN A 433 12.43 9.32 48.06
CA GLN A 433 12.00 8.50 49.21
C GLN A 433 10.47 8.40 49.30
N LEU A 434 9.82 7.86 48.26
CA LEU A 434 8.38 7.61 48.22
C LEU A 434 8.06 6.15 48.55
N SER A 435 6.89 5.93 49.17
CA SER A 435 6.31 4.59 49.33
C SER A 435 6.08 3.93 47.97
N ARG A 436 6.19 2.59 47.89
CA ARG A 436 6.12 1.83 46.62
C ARG A 436 4.86 2.16 45.81
N THR A 437 3.70 2.28 46.46
CA THR A 437 2.43 2.63 45.81
C THR A 437 2.45 4.03 45.19
N ARG A 438 2.96 5.03 45.91
CA ARG A 438 3.05 6.42 45.41
C ARG A 438 4.05 6.53 44.26
N ARG A 439 5.15 5.77 44.33
CA ARG A 439 6.15 5.71 43.26
C ARG A 439 5.56 5.19 41.96
N ILE A 440 4.83 4.07 42.03
CA ILE A 440 4.16 3.48 40.86
C ILE A 440 3.12 4.44 40.28
N LEU A 441 2.29 5.08 41.13
CA LEU A 441 1.31 6.08 40.70
C LEU A 441 1.95 7.27 39.98
N VAL A 442 3.02 7.84 40.54
CA VAL A 442 3.73 8.96 39.91
C VAL A 442 4.36 8.53 38.59
N SER A 443 5.00 7.35 38.54
CA SER A 443 5.56 6.79 37.31
C SER A 443 4.50 6.58 36.22
N LEU A 444 3.31 6.06 36.58
CA LEU A 444 2.19 5.89 35.66
C LEU A 444 1.66 7.23 35.13
N VAL A 445 1.56 8.27 35.97
CA VAL A 445 1.13 9.61 35.54
C VAL A 445 2.12 10.22 34.54
N PHE A 446 3.42 10.04 34.74
CA PHE A 446 4.44 10.50 33.78
C PHE A 446 4.44 9.69 32.48
N LEU A 447 4.11 8.40 32.52
CA LEU A 447 3.99 7.56 31.33
C LEU A 447 2.74 7.90 30.52
N LEU A 448 1.59 8.09 31.19
CA LEU A 448 0.34 8.50 30.55
C LEU A 448 0.39 9.94 30.00
N GLY A 449 1.14 10.83 30.64
CA GLY A 449 1.25 12.23 30.22
C GLY A 449 2.21 12.48 29.05
N GLY A 450 2.96 11.48 28.60
CA GLY A 450 3.87 11.58 27.46
C GLY A 450 3.54 10.63 26.30
N LEU A 451 2.38 9.98 26.33
CA LEU A 451 1.85 9.09 25.30
C LEU A 451 0.76 9.77 24.46
#